data_AF-A0A7W3AMR2-F1
#
_entry.id   AF-A0A7W3AMR2-F1
#
_cell.length_a   1.000
_cell.length_b   1.000
_cell.length_c   1.000
_cell.angle_alpha   90.00
_cell.angle_beta   90.00
_cell.angle_gamma   90.00
#
_symmetry.space_group_name_H-M   'P 1'
#
loop_
_entity.id
_entity.type
_entity.pdbx_description
1 polymer ?
#
loop_
_entity_poly.entity_id
_entity_poly.type
_entity_poly.pdbx_seq_one_letter_code
_entity_poly.pdbx_strand_id
1 'polypeptide(L)'
;MMRKYFPLEASERLFIAVEEDDVIDEWVSLPSTIALRCTAEIIQDNYALCLQFWLNGVNRQELLHLIRKQSKGEELTSDERKQFKYMRARYKHLRFAQRLYLKKHRAGFLFGKTTVFLGRFQDGFRNGKKNIVSYYGNLLRIYLSPLVWWLVSYLLRHSQLESVNGFIAYRQKQMHILKEIVAKPQLTGREFHDVRKIISQQVSYYDTLRALDPENKEALQISRFLAAINGLMGDKHDDMVADDMENRQSYDAPVALDSDIRQRLELLISRFPL
;
A
#
# COMPACT_ATOMS: atom_id res chain seq x y z
N MET A 1 -11.55 -20.27 -3.75
CA MET A 1 -12.75 -19.84 -4.50
C MET A 1 -13.21 -18.52 -3.90
N MET A 2 -13.16 -17.40 -4.64
CA MET A 2 -13.87 -16.18 -4.21
C MET A 2 -15.35 -16.50 -4.22
N ARG A 3 -15.96 -16.63 -3.05
CA ARG A 3 -17.39 -16.97 -2.92
C ARG A 3 -18.29 -15.74 -2.92
N LYS A 4 -17.74 -14.53 -2.74
CA LYS A 4 -18.49 -13.29 -2.59
C LYS A 4 -18.03 -12.29 -3.65
N TYR A 5 -18.97 -11.80 -4.43
CA TYR A 5 -18.78 -10.69 -5.37
C TYR A 5 -19.45 -9.47 -4.75
N PHE A 6 -18.74 -8.35 -4.73
CA PHE A 6 -19.24 -7.10 -4.16
C PHE A 6 -19.85 -6.21 -5.25
N PRO A 7 -20.85 -5.40 -4.90
CA PRO A 7 -21.40 -4.42 -5.82
C PRO A 7 -20.33 -3.41 -6.27
N LEU A 8 -20.51 -2.80 -7.44
CA LEU A 8 -19.51 -1.90 -8.04
C LEU A 8 -19.20 -0.72 -7.12
N GLU A 9 -20.23 -0.23 -6.45
CA GLU A 9 -20.21 0.87 -5.49
C GLU A 9 -19.21 0.63 -4.34
N ALA A 10 -19.03 -0.63 -3.90
CA ALA A 10 -18.02 -0.96 -2.89
C ALA A 10 -16.60 -0.83 -3.44
N SER A 11 -16.38 -1.20 -4.71
CA SER A 11 -15.10 -1.02 -5.39
C SER A 11 -14.80 0.45 -5.68
N GLU A 12 -15.83 1.25 -6.00
CA GLU A 12 -15.72 2.70 -6.18
C GLU A 12 -15.41 3.42 -4.87
N ARG A 13 -16.08 3.06 -3.77
CA ARG A 13 -15.73 3.58 -2.44
C ARG A 13 -14.29 3.23 -2.05
N LEU A 14 -13.85 2.00 -2.32
CA LEU A 14 -12.45 1.63 -2.09
C LEU A 14 -11.50 2.43 -2.99
N PHE A 15 -11.89 2.71 -4.22
CA PHE A 15 -11.09 3.53 -5.13
C PHE A 15 -10.91 4.95 -4.59
N ILE A 16 -12.01 5.60 -4.18
CA ILE A 16 -11.99 6.92 -3.55
C ILE A 16 -11.11 6.90 -2.31
N ALA A 17 -11.27 5.87 -1.47
CA ALA A 17 -10.46 5.72 -0.26
C ALA A 17 -8.95 5.66 -0.57
N VAL A 18 -8.55 4.86 -1.58
CA VAL A 18 -7.16 4.76 -2.03
C VAL A 18 -6.63 6.06 -2.65
N GLU A 19 -7.48 6.88 -3.26
CA GLU A 19 -7.07 8.22 -3.72
C GLU A 19 -6.82 9.18 -2.56
N GLU A 20 -7.40 8.92 -1.40
CA GLU A 20 -7.24 9.70 -0.18
C GLU A 20 -6.06 9.24 0.70
N ASP A 21 -5.39 8.13 0.38
CA ASP A 21 -4.33 7.48 1.21
C ASP A 21 -3.18 8.40 1.61
N ASP A 22 -2.94 9.49 0.87
CA ASP A 22 -1.85 10.45 1.10
C ASP A 22 -2.39 11.87 1.40
N VAL A 23 -3.70 12.03 1.68
CA VAL A 23 -4.29 13.34 2.03
C VAL A 23 -3.94 13.70 3.49
N ILE A 24 -3.22 14.80 3.66
CA ILE A 24 -2.87 15.35 4.97
C ILE A 24 -4.07 16.16 5.49
N ASP A 25 -4.74 15.61 6.49
CA ASP A 25 -5.82 16.27 7.19
C ASP A 25 -5.32 16.74 8.56
N GLU A 26 -5.36 18.05 8.80
CA GLU A 26 -4.86 18.64 10.04
C GLU A 26 -5.77 18.34 11.24
N TRP A 27 -7.07 18.11 11.00
CA TRP A 27 -8.11 18.09 12.05
C TRP A 27 -8.63 16.70 12.38
N VAL A 28 -8.08 15.65 11.77
CA VAL A 28 -8.47 14.26 12.06
C VAL A 28 -8.00 13.84 13.45
N SER A 29 -8.91 13.23 14.19
CA SER A 29 -8.66 12.67 15.52
C SER A 29 -8.78 11.15 15.50
N LEU A 30 -8.19 10.47 16.48
CA LEU A 30 -8.43 9.03 16.71
C LEU A 30 -9.52 8.80 17.76
N PRO A 31 -10.27 7.68 17.66
CA PRO A 31 -11.13 7.23 18.75
C PRO A 31 -10.32 6.99 20.04
N SER A 32 -11.00 7.03 21.19
CA SER A 32 -10.38 6.85 22.52
C SER A 32 -9.70 5.50 22.69
N THR A 33 -10.16 4.47 21.97
CA THR A 33 -9.52 3.16 21.89
C THR A 33 -9.84 2.56 20.53
N ILE A 34 -8.85 1.92 19.91
CA ILE A 34 -9.02 1.21 18.65
C ILE A 34 -9.46 -0.23 18.94
N ALA A 35 -10.67 -0.60 18.50
CA ALA A 35 -11.12 -1.97 18.63
C ALA A 35 -10.40 -2.90 17.62
N LEU A 36 -9.80 -4.00 18.10
CA LEU A 36 -9.28 -5.07 17.23
C LEU A 36 -10.32 -6.17 16.96
N ARG A 37 -11.61 -5.88 17.18
CA ARG A 37 -12.69 -6.83 16.91
C ARG A 37 -12.66 -7.20 15.44
N CYS A 38 -12.46 -8.47 15.16
CA CYS A 38 -12.42 -9.00 13.80
C CYS A 38 -13.09 -10.36 13.78
N THR A 39 -13.85 -10.64 12.72
CA THR A 39 -14.43 -11.96 12.46
C THR A 39 -13.73 -12.60 11.27
N ALA A 40 -13.91 -13.91 11.10
CA ALA A 40 -13.40 -14.60 9.91
C ALA A 40 -14.05 -14.06 8.62
N GLU A 41 -15.32 -13.63 8.69
CA GLU A 41 -16.02 -13.02 7.57
C GLU A 41 -15.38 -11.68 7.18
N ILE A 42 -15.03 -10.81 8.13
CA ILE A 42 -14.34 -9.54 7.83
C ILE A 42 -13.01 -9.79 7.09
N ILE A 43 -12.21 -10.77 7.53
CA ILE A 43 -10.95 -11.12 6.85
C ILE A 43 -11.20 -11.59 5.42
N GLN A 44 -12.19 -12.47 5.25
CA GLN A 44 -12.55 -13.02 3.95
C GLN A 44 -13.07 -11.94 3.00
N ASP A 45 -13.97 -11.09 3.49
CA ASP A 45 -14.62 -10.04 2.72
C ASP A 45 -13.63 -8.95 2.33
N ASN A 46 -12.79 -8.49 3.27
CA ASN A 46 -11.77 -7.49 2.98
C ASN A 46 -10.79 -7.99 1.90
N TYR A 47 -10.31 -9.23 2.01
CA TYR A 47 -9.42 -9.80 0.99
C TYR A 47 -10.13 -9.95 -0.35
N ALA A 48 -11.38 -10.41 -0.35
CA ALA A 48 -12.16 -10.59 -1.57
C ALA A 48 -12.45 -9.25 -2.28
N LEU A 49 -12.78 -8.18 -1.54
CA LEU A 49 -12.93 -6.84 -2.13
C LEU A 49 -11.62 -6.34 -2.71
N CYS A 50 -10.49 -6.47 -1.99
CA CYS A 50 -9.18 -6.07 -2.51
C CYS A 50 -8.80 -6.83 -3.78
N LEU A 51 -9.11 -8.13 -3.84
CA LEU A 51 -8.86 -8.96 -5.01
C LEU A 51 -9.76 -8.56 -6.19
N GLN A 52 -11.05 -8.33 -5.95
CA GLN A 52 -11.99 -7.83 -6.95
C GLN A 52 -11.57 -6.45 -7.49
N PHE A 53 -11.16 -5.55 -6.60
CA PHE A 53 -10.68 -4.21 -6.95
C PHE A 53 -9.48 -4.26 -7.92
N TRP A 54 -8.56 -5.20 -7.71
CA TRP A 54 -7.45 -5.43 -8.64
C TRP A 54 -7.91 -6.08 -9.95
N LEU A 55 -8.75 -7.12 -9.87
CA LEU A 55 -9.22 -7.86 -11.06
C LEU A 55 -10.02 -6.97 -12.02
N ASN A 56 -10.87 -6.11 -11.49
CA ASN A 56 -11.72 -5.23 -12.29
C ASN A 56 -10.97 -3.98 -12.78
N GLY A 57 -9.95 -3.56 -12.05
CA GLY A 57 -9.27 -2.29 -12.29
C GLY A 57 -7.89 -2.37 -12.93
N VAL A 58 -7.38 -3.56 -13.24
CA VAL A 58 -6.09 -3.75 -13.92
C VAL A 58 -6.26 -4.53 -15.22
N ASN A 59 -6.23 -3.81 -16.35
CA ASN A 59 -6.17 -4.43 -17.66
C ASN A 59 -4.71 -4.71 -18.06
N ARG A 60 -4.37 -5.99 -18.20
CA ARG A 60 -3.03 -6.47 -18.57
C ARG A 60 -2.53 -5.89 -19.90
N GLN A 61 -3.38 -5.80 -20.92
CA GLN A 61 -2.98 -5.32 -22.25
C GLN A 61 -2.70 -3.83 -22.24
N GLU A 62 -3.56 -3.05 -21.58
CA GLU A 62 -3.37 -1.61 -21.39
C GLU A 62 -2.10 -1.34 -20.59
N LEU A 63 -1.88 -2.04 -19.47
CA LEU A 63 -0.66 -1.89 -18.67
C LEU A 63 0.60 -2.20 -19.50
N LEU A 64 0.58 -3.28 -20.29
CA LEU A 64 1.67 -3.61 -21.21
C LEU A 64 1.89 -2.53 -22.28
N HIS A 65 0.82 -1.95 -22.81
CA HIS A 65 0.89 -0.86 -23.78
C HIS A 65 1.60 0.36 -23.17
N LEU A 66 1.16 0.81 -22.00
CA LEU A 66 1.76 1.95 -21.28
C LEU A 66 3.24 1.72 -20.96
N ILE A 67 3.59 0.53 -20.48
CA ILE A 67 4.99 0.16 -20.20
C ILE A 67 5.83 0.18 -21.47
N ARG A 68 5.31 -0.33 -22.60
CA ARG A 68 6.02 -0.31 -23.89
C ARG A 68 6.22 1.12 -24.39
N LYS A 69 5.20 1.96 -24.29
CA LYS A 69 5.23 3.37 -24.66
C LYS A 69 6.34 4.11 -23.89
N GLN A 70 6.31 4.05 -22.55
CA GLN A 70 7.33 4.67 -21.71
C GLN A 70 8.74 4.07 -21.93
N SER A 71 8.84 2.77 -22.21
CA SER A 71 10.13 2.12 -22.51
C SER A 71 10.77 2.59 -23.82
N LYS A 72 9.98 3.13 -24.76
CA LYS A 72 10.48 3.77 -25.98
C LYS A 72 10.87 5.24 -25.77
N GLY A 73 10.66 5.77 -24.56
CA GLY A 73 10.85 7.19 -24.25
C GLY A 73 9.70 8.07 -24.74
N GLU A 74 8.58 7.48 -25.15
CA GLU A 74 7.37 8.25 -25.52
C GLU A 74 6.70 8.79 -24.25
N GLU A 75 6.24 10.03 -24.31
CA GLU A 75 5.46 10.61 -23.22
C GLU A 75 4.05 10.02 -23.17
N LEU A 76 3.60 9.73 -21.94
CA LEU A 76 2.21 9.40 -21.70
C LEU A 76 1.37 10.68 -21.66
N THR A 77 0.17 10.62 -22.24
CA THR A 77 -0.86 11.66 -22.06
C THR A 77 -1.27 11.76 -20.59
N SER A 78 -1.97 12.84 -20.22
CA SER A 78 -2.48 12.99 -18.85
C SER A 78 -3.32 11.79 -18.40
N ASP A 79 -4.23 11.32 -19.27
CA ASP A 79 -5.10 10.18 -18.99
C ASP A 79 -4.33 8.88 -18.87
N GLU A 80 -3.34 8.64 -19.72
CA GLU A 80 -2.48 7.46 -19.66
C GLU A 80 -1.63 7.44 -18.38
N ARG A 81 -1.08 8.60 -17.96
CA ARG A 81 -0.36 8.74 -16.68
C ARG A 81 -1.27 8.41 -15.51
N LYS A 82 -2.50 8.93 -15.54
CA LYS A 82 -3.54 8.68 -14.53
C LYS A 82 -3.91 7.19 -14.47
N GLN A 83 -4.12 6.56 -15.63
CA GLN A 83 -4.43 5.13 -15.74
C GLN A 83 -3.30 4.24 -15.20
N PHE A 84 -2.04 4.56 -15.53
CA PHE A 84 -0.88 3.86 -14.98
C PHE A 84 -0.79 3.99 -13.45
N LYS A 85 -0.98 5.22 -12.92
CA LYS A 85 -1.02 5.50 -11.48
C LYS A 85 -2.06 4.63 -10.78
N TYR A 86 -3.28 4.56 -11.33
CA TYR A 86 -4.38 3.79 -10.74
C TYR A 86 -4.14 2.28 -10.78
N MET A 87 -3.63 1.73 -11.89
CA MET A 87 -3.27 0.31 -11.93
C MET A 87 -2.18 -0.01 -10.91
N ARG A 88 -1.17 0.85 -10.75
CA ARG A 88 -0.13 0.68 -9.73
C ARG A 88 -0.69 0.77 -8.30
N ALA A 89 -1.61 1.70 -8.04
CA ALA A 89 -2.27 1.82 -6.74
C ALA A 89 -3.01 0.52 -6.38
N ARG A 90 -3.75 -0.08 -7.32
CA ARG A 90 -4.42 -1.38 -7.15
C ARG A 90 -3.43 -2.52 -6.84
N TYR A 91 -2.29 -2.55 -7.51
CA TYR A 91 -1.21 -3.51 -7.17
C TYR A 91 -0.69 -3.32 -5.75
N LYS A 92 -0.44 -2.07 -5.34
CA LYS A 92 0.02 -1.76 -3.98
C LYS A 92 -1.01 -2.18 -2.94
N HIS A 93 -2.28 -1.81 -3.13
CA HIS A 93 -3.36 -2.12 -2.19
C HIS A 93 -3.53 -3.62 -1.99
N LEU A 94 -3.63 -4.40 -3.08
CA LEU A 94 -3.72 -5.85 -2.97
C LEU A 94 -2.45 -6.48 -2.36
N ARG A 95 -1.27 -5.89 -2.59
CA ARG A 95 -0.03 -6.34 -1.93
C ARG A 95 -0.09 -6.15 -0.41
N PHE A 96 -0.68 -5.05 0.06
CA PHE A 96 -0.91 -4.83 1.50
C PHE A 96 -1.95 -5.80 2.03
N ALA A 97 -3.07 -6.00 1.33
CA ALA A 97 -4.07 -7.00 1.67
C ALA A 97 -3.46 -8.42 1.79
N GLN A 98 -2.56 -8.82 0.89
CA GLN A 98 -1.88 -10.11 1.01
C GLN A 98 -0.99 -10.21 2.26
N ARG A 99 -0.39 -9.11 2.70
CA ARG A 99 0.43 -9.09 3.92
C ARG A 99 -0.42 -9.10 5.18
N LEU A 100 -1.60 -8.50 5.13
CA LEU A 100 -2.54 -8.49 6.25
C LEU A 100 -3.24 -9.84 6.40
N TYR A 101 -3.84 -10.35 5.33
CA TYR A 101 -4.87 -11.39 5.42
C TYR A 101 -4.38 -12.79 5.08
N LEU A 102 -3.18 -12.98 4.49
CA LEU A 102 -2.67 -14.33 4.20
C LEU A 102 -1.91 -14.89 5.40
N LYS A 103 -1.99 -16.21 5.58
CA LYS A 103 -1.35 -16.95 6.69
C LYS A 103 0.16 -16.71 6.85
N LYS A 104 0.85 -16.35 5.77
CA LYS A 104 2.30 -16.08 5.79
C LYS A 104 2.65 -14.61 6.00
N HIS A 105 1.65 -13.72 6.04
CA HIS A 105 1.79 -12.27 6.05
C HIS A 105 2.77 -11.74 5.00
N ARG A 106 2.74 -12.35 3.81
CA ARG A 106 3.62 -12.06 2.68
C ARG A 106 2.83 -12.09 1.39
N ALA A 107 3.11 -11.12 0.53
CA ALA A 107 2.62 -11.14 -0.84
C ALA A 107 3.19 -12.35 -1.60
N GLY A 108 2.39 -12.92 -2.49
CA GLY A 108 2.85 -13.98 -3.40
C GLY A 108 4.05 -13.50 -4.21
N PHE A 109 5.04 -14.38 -4.42
CA PHE A 109 6.34 -13.97 -4.97
C PHE A 109 6.24 -13.20 -6.29
N LEU A 110 5.51 -13.76 -7.27
CA LEU A 110 5.33 -13.15 -8.59
C LEU A 110 4.62 -11.80 -8.50
N PHE A 111 3.49 -11.75 -7.79
CA PHE A 111 2.70 -10.52 -7.60
C PHE A 111 3.50 -9.42 -6.88
N GLY A 112 4.21 -9.80 -5.81
CA GLY A 112 5.05 -8.90 -5.05
C GLY A 112 6.20 -8.33 -5.87
N LYS A 113 6.83 -9.13 -6.74
CA LYS A 113 7.87 -8.67 -7.67
C LYS A 113 7.30 -7.74 -8.73
N THR A 114 6.16 -8.05 -9.34
CA THR A 114 5.49 -7.15 -10.29
C THR A 114 5.23 -5.78 -9.66
N THR A 115 4.71 -5.75 -8.43
CA THR A 115 4.43 -4.49 -7.71
C THR A 115 5.71 -3.66 -7.48
N VAL A 116 6.83 -4.32 -7.12
CA VAL A 116 8.13 -3.65 -6.95
C VAL A 116 8.68 -3.15 -8.28
N PHE A 117 8.59 -3.94 -9.35
CA PHE A 117 9.06 -3.56 -10.68
C PHE A 117 8.27 -2.39 -11.25
N LEU A 118 6.96 -2.34 -11.06
CA LEU A 118 6.13 -1.18 -11.41
C LEU A 118 6.59 0.09 -10.69
N GLY A 119 6.95 -0.02 -9.41
CA GLY A 119 7.54 1.10 -8.66
C GLY A 119 8.86 1.58 -9.26
N ARG A 120 9.84 0.69 -9.39
CA ARG A 120 11.16 1.04 -9.92
C ARG A 120 11.12 1.54 -11.37
N PHE A 121 10.19 1.01 -12.17
CA PHE A 121 9.94 1.49 -13.53
C PHE A 121 9.43 2.94 -13.53
N GLN A 122 8.45 3.26 -12.69
CA GLN A 122 7.93 4.61 -12.53
C GLN A 122 9.03 5.58 -12.06
N ASP A 123 9.79 5.19 -11.03
CA ASP A 123 10.86 6.04 -10.47
C ASP A 123 11.98 6.26 -11.49
N GLY A 124 12.32 5.24 -12.27
CA GLY A 124 13.27 5.35 -13.38
C GLY A 124 12.80 6.33 -14.45
N PHE A 125 11.50 6.32 -14.78
CA PHE A 125 10.92 7.23 -15.77
C PHE A 125 10.86 8.68 -15.25
N ARG A 126 10.40 8.89 -14.01
CA ARG A 126 10.35 10.22 -13.35
C ARG A 126 11.73 10.89 -13.31
N ASN A 127 12.78 10.10 -13.11
CA ASN A 127 14.16 10.59 -13.01
C ASN A 127 14.95 10.53 -14.34
N GLY A 128 14.30 10.26 -15.48
CA GLY A 128 14.96 10.20 -16.79
C GLY A 128 16.01 9.08 -16.96
N LYS A 129 16.04 8.09 -16.06
CA LYS A 129 17.05 7.00 -16.03
C LYS A 129 16.69 5.90 -17.03
N LYS A 130 16.99 6.12 -18.32
CA LYS A 130 16.66 5.22 -19.44
C LYS A 130 17.04 3.74 -19.21
N ASN A 131 18.20 3.47 -18.61
CA ASN A 131 18.65 2.10 -18.31
C ASN A 131 17.72 1.37 -17.33
N ILE A 132 17.24 2.08 -16.30
CA ILE A 132 16.30 1.56 -15.31
C ILE A 132 14.95 1.28 -15.97
N VAL A 133 14.46 2.23 -16.77
CA VAL A 133 13.20 2.09 -17.50
C VAL A 133 13.24 0.88 -18.43
N SER A 134 14.30 0.73 -19.23
CA SER A 134 14.46 -0.41 -20.15
C SER A 134 14.54 -1.75 -19.40
N TYR A 135 15.36 -1.82 -18.34
CA TYR A 135 15.52 -3.03 -17.54
C TYR A 135 14.21 -3.50 -16.89
N TYR A 136 13.53 -2.61 -16.14
CA TYR A 136 12.27 -2.97 -15.50
C TYR A 136 11.12 -3.12 -16.49
N GLY A 137 11.13 -2.38 -17.61
CA GLY A 137 10.18 -2.55 -18.70
C GLY A 137 10.23 -3.96 -19.30
N ASN A 138 11.44 -4.50 -19.53
CA ASN A 138 11.62 -5.86 -20.01
C ASN A 138 11.19 -6.92 -18.99
N LEU A 139 11.53 -6.74 -17.71
CA LEU A 139 11.03 -7.63 -16.65
C LEU A 139 9.50 -7.62 -16.57
N LEU A 140 8.87 -6.44 -16.63
CA LEU A 140 7.42 -6.33 -16.60
C LEU A 140 6.76 -7.00 -17.81
N ARG A 141 7.36 -6.98 -19.00
CA ARG A 141 6.86 -7.72 -20.17
C ARG A 141 6.79 -9.22 -19.91
N ILE A 142 7.78 -9.79 -19.21
CA ILE A 142 7.79 -11.20 -18.83
C ILE A 142 6.70 -11.47 -17.78
N TYR A 143 6.63 -10.63 -16.74
CA TYR A 143 5.70 -10.81 -15.62
C TYR A 143 4.23 -10.57 -15.99
N LEU A 144 3.98 -9.81 -17.06
CA LEU A 144 2.64 -9.58 -17.63
C LEU A 144 2.35 -10.47 -18.85
N SER A 145 3.20 -11.46 -19.12
CA SER A 145 2.91 -12.48 -20.13
C SER A 145 1.63 -13.26 -19.76
N PRO A 146 0.89 -13.81 -20.74
CA PRO A 146 -0.36 -14.52 -20.48
C PRO A 146 -0.22 -15.64 -19.44
N LEU A 147 0.86 -16.42 -19.51
CA LEU A 147 1.13 -17.54 -18.61
C LEU A 147 1.37 -17.08 -17.17
N VAL A 148 2.24 -16.08 -16.98
CA VAL A 148 2.52 -15.54 -15.64
C VAL A 148 1.28 -14.85 -15.07
N TRP A 149 0.54 -14.11 -15.90
CA TRP A 149 -0.70 -13.47 -15.49
C TRP A 149 -1.76 -14.47 -15.03
N TRP A 150 -1.96 -15.55 -15.78
CA TRP A 150 -2.87 -16.64 -15.41
C TRP A 150 -2.45 -17.27 -14.08
N LEU A 151 -1.16 -17.60 -13.93
CA LEU A 151 -0.63 -18.18 -12.70
C LEU A 151 -0.81 -17.24 -11.49
N VAL A 152 -0.49 -15.95 -11.64
CA VAL A 152 -0.70 -14.94 -10.60
C VAL A 152 -2.19 -14.87 -10.22
N SER A 153 -3.08 -14.77 -11.21
CA SER A 153 -4.53 -14.70 -10.98
C SER A 153 -5.06 -15.95 -10.27
N TYR A 154 -4.55 -17.12 -10.65
CA TYR A 154 -4.89 -18.39 -9.99
C TYR A 154 -4.41 -18.41 -8.54
N LEU A 155 -3.14 -18.09 -8.29
CA LEU A 155 -2.57 -18.10 -6.94
C LEU A 155 -3.26 -17.10 -6.00
N LEU A 156 -3.62 -15.91 -6.50
CA LEU A 156 -4.36 -14.91 -5.72
C LEU A 156 -5.72 -15.42 -5.24
N ARG A 157 -6.43 -16.19 -6.08
CA ARG A 157 -7.76 -16.77 -5.77
C ARG A 157 -7.74 -18.01 -4.87
N HIS A 158 -6.57 -18.63 -4.73
CA HIS A 158 -6.36 -19.87 -3.98
C HIS A 158 -5.40 -19.70 -2.79
N SER A 159 -5.11 -18.45 -2.41
CA SER A 159 -4.27 -18.16 -1.25
C SER A 159 -5.01 -18.53 0.05
N GLN A 160 -4.27 -19.06 1.02
CA GLN A 160 -4.81 -19.39 2.34
C GLN A 160 -4.86 -18.13 3.21
N LEU A 161 -6.07 -17.79 3.65
CA LEU A 161 -6.30 -16.70 4.59
C LEU A 161 -5.84 -17.07 6.00
N GLU A 162 -5.48 -16.06 6.77
CA GLU A 162 -5.14 -16.18 8.18
C GLU A 162 -6.39 -16.33 9.04
N SER A 163 -6.21 -16.96 10.20
CA SER A 163 -7.19 -17.01 11.29
C SER A 163 -7.40 -15.65 11.93
N VAL A 164 -8.52 -15.47 12.65
CA VAL A 164 -8.79 -14.24 13.41
C VAL A 164 -7.67 -13.95 14.43
N ASN A 165 -7.26 -14.96 15.19
CA ASN A 165 -6.20 -14.80 16.20
C ASN A 165 -4.85 -14.46 15.55
N GLY A 166 -4.49 -15.12 14.45
CA GLY A 166 -3.25 -14.82 13.72
C GLY A 166 -3.24 -13.40 13.15
N PHE A 167 -4.37 -12.94 12.61
CA PHE A 167 -4.52 -11.58 12.11
C PHE A 167 -4.38 -10.53 13.22
N ILE A 168 -5.07 -10.72 14.36
CA ILE A 168 -4.97 -9.82 15.52
C ILE A 168 -3.53 -9.79 16.04
N ALA A 169 -2.91 -10.95 16.26
CA ALA A 169 -1.54 -11.06 16.72
C ALA A 169 -0.55 -10.38 15.76
N TYR A 170 -0.78 -10.48 14.45
CA TYR A 170 0.05 -9.78 13.46
C TYR A 170 -0.07 -8.26 13.56
N ARG A 171 -1.28 -7.73 13.73
CA ARG A 171 -1.50 -6.28 13.91
C ARG A 171 -0.87 -5.78 15.22
N GLN A 172 -1.01 -6.51 16.32
CA GLN A 172 -0.35 -6.17 17.58
C GLN A 172 1.17 -6.19 17.43
N LYS A 173 1.72 -7.22 16.76
CA LYS A 173 3.15 -7.28 16.44
C LYS A 173 3.63 -6.07 15.62
N GLN A 174 2.84 -5.63 14.63
CA GLN A 174 3.16 -4.41 13.88
C GLN A 174 3.22 -3.18 14.79
N MET A 175 2.29 -3.04 15.73
CA MET A 175 2.28 -1.92 16.67
C MET A 175 3.42 -2.00 17.71
N HIS A 176 3.83 -3.19 18.14
CA HIS A 176 5.04 -3.37 18.96
C HIS A 176 6.30 -2.93 18.22
N ILE A 177 6.48 -3.37 16.97
CA ILE A 177 7.60 -2.93 16.13
C ILE A 177 7.58 -1.42 15.95
N LEU A 178 6.39 -0.84 15.70
CA LEU A 178 6.23 0.60 15.57
C LEU A 178 6.66 1.33 16.84
N LYS A 179 6.25 0.85 18.02
CA LYS A 179 6.63 1.40 19.32
C LYS A 179 8.15 1.35 19.54
N GLU A 180 8.80 0.24 19.20
CA GLU A 180 10.25 0.10 19.32
C GLU A 180 11.01 1.07 18.40
N ILE A 181 10.55 1.25 17.17
CA ILE A 181 11.19 2.17 16.22
C ILE A 181 10.97 3.61 16.67
N VAL A 182 9.73 4.00 16.99
CA VAL A 182 9.39 5.38 17.38
C VAL A 182 10.09 5.80 18.67
N ALA A 183 10.39 4.88 19.58
CA ALA A 183 11.17 5.18 20.79
C ALA A 183 12.60 5.69 20.51
N LYS A 184 13.15 5.47 19.30
CA LYS A 184 14.47 5.98 18.94
C LYS A 184 14.43 7.48 18.66
N PRO A 185 15.45 8.25 19.07
CA PRO A 185 15.49 9.69 18.82
C PRO A 185 15.64 10.03 17.33
N GLN A 186 16.38 9.19 16.60
CA GLN A 186 16.65 9.32 15.16
C GLN A 186 16.37 8.00 14.45
N LEU A 187 15.92 8.09 13.21
CA LEU A 187 15.59 6.97 12.35
C LEU A 187 16.44 7.01 11.08
N THR A 188 16.94 5.85 10.68
CA THR A 188 17.50 5.65 9.34
C THR A 188 16.36 5.64 8.30
N GLY A 189 16.66 5.92 7.02
CA GLY A 189 15.67 5.83 5.95
C GLY A 189 15.03 4.44 5.83
N ARG A 190 15.77 3.37 6.15
CA ARG A 190 15.22 2.01 6.23
C ARG A 190 14.15 1.86 7.31
N GLU A 191 14.42 2.35 8.51
CA GLU A 191 13.48 2.31 9.64
C GLU A 191 12.26 3.17 9.36
N PHE A 192 12.47 4.37 8.80
CA PHE A 192 11.40 5.26 8.36
C PHE A 192 10.50 4.56 7.32
N HIS A 193 11.09 3.89 6.34
CA HIS A 193 10.36 3.13 5.34
C HIS A 193 9.62 1.91 5.94
N ASP A 194 10.18 1.25 6.96
CA ASP A 194 9.48 0.16 7.65
C ASP A 194 8.28 0.67 8.47
N VAL A 195 8.39 1.84 9.12
CA VAL A 195 7.25 2.53 9.76
C VAL A 195 6.18 2.85 8.72
N ARG A 196 6.54 3.52 7.62
CA ARG A 196 5.60 3.88 6.55
C ARG A 196 4.86 2.64 6.04
N LYS A 197 5.57 1.53 5.85
CA LYS A 197 4.99 0.26 5.39
C LYS A 197 4.03 -0.38 6.39
N ILE A 198 4.22 -0.19 7.70
CA ILE A 198 3.24 -0.60 8.72
C ILE A 198 2.00 0.28 8.61
N ILE A 199 2.18 1.60 8.54
CA ILE A 199 1.07 2.56 8.42
C ILE A 199 0.26 2.31 7.14
N SER A 200 0.88 2.19 5.97
CA SER A 200 0.16 1.94 4.71
C SER A 200 -0.63 0.61 4.73
N GLN A 201 -0.19 -0.38 5.51
CA GLN A 201 -0.98 -1.61 5.72
C GLN A 201 -2.21 -1.34 6.60
N GLN A 202 -2.07 -0.56 7.67
CA GLN A 202 -3.23 -0.18 8.49
C GLN A 202 -4.22 0.69 7.72
N VAL A 203 -3.74 1.68 6.93
CA VAL A 203 -4.54 2.49 5.99
C VAL A 203 -5.38 1.54 5.11
N SER A 204 -4.70 0.66 4.36
CA SER A 204 -5.34 -0.32 3.47
C SER A 204 -6.40 -1.19 4.16
N TYR A 205 -6.19 -1.59 5.43
CA TYR A 205 -7.20 -2.30 6.21
C TYR A 205 -8.46 -1.46 6.46
N TYR A 206 -8.29 -0.25 7.00
CA TYR A 206 -9.42 0.62 7.36
C TYR A 206 -10.14 1.20 6.14
N ASP A 207 -9.45 1.45 5.03
CA ASP A 207 -10.08 1.82 3.76
C ASP A 207 -10.96 0.72 3.21
N THR A 208 -10.49 -0.52 3.31
CA THR A 208 -11.27 -1.67 2.90
C THR A 208 -12.50 -1.85 3.79
N LEU A 209 -12.35 -1.65 5.10
CA LEU A 209 -13.43 -1.75 6.07
C LEU A 209 -14.50 -0.67 5.84
N ARG A 210 -14.12 0.60 5.71
CA ARG A 210 -15.06 1.70 5.42
C ARG A 210 -15.71 1.62 4.04
N ALA A 211 -15.05 0.96 3.07
CA ALA A 211 -15.65 0.73 1.76
C ALA A 211 -16.76 -0.34 1.80
N LEU A 212 -16.60 -1.37 2.63
CA LEU A 212 -17.60 -2.42 2.84
C LEU A 212 -18.73 -1.98 3.76
N ASP A 213 -18.42 -1.23 4.81
CA ASP A 213 -19.37 -0.70 5.79
C ASP A 213 -19.24 0.83 5.87
N PRO A 214 -19.92 1.58 4.99
CA PRO A 214 -19.81 3.04 4.94
C PRO A 214 -20.38 3.74 6.19
N GLU A 215 -21.23 3.07 6.96
CA GLU A 215 -21.78 3.61 8.22
C GLU A 215 -20.77 3.47 9.38
N ASN A 216 -19.66 2.76 9.18
CA ASN A 216 -18.61 2.60 10.17
C ASN A 216 -17.76 3.88 10.32
N LYS A 217 -18.28 4.80 11.14
CA LYS A 217 -17.62 6.07 11.45
C LYS A 217 -16.25 5.89 12.10
N GLU A 218 -16.06 4.85 12.90
CA GLU A 218 -14.76 4.54 13.53
C GLU A 218 -13.72 4.16 12.47
N ALA A 219 -14.08 3.29 11.52
CA ALA A 219 -13.19 2.90 10.43
C ALA A 219 -12.82 4.08 9.53
N LEU A 220 -13.79 4.95 9.22
CA LEU A 220 -13.53 6.19 8.48
C LEU A 220 -12.57 7.10 9.22
N GLN A 221 -12.82 7.35 10.51
CA GLN A 221 -11.98 8.21 11.34
C GLN A 221 -10.54 7.69 11.43
N ILE A 222 -10.35 6.39 11.70
CA ILE A 222 -9.02 5.77 11.78
C ILE A 222 -8.32 5.79 10.42
N SER A 223 -9.03 5.45 9.33
CA SER A 223 -8.49 5.52 7.97
C SER A 223 -7.94 6.92 7.67
N ARG A 224 -8.74 7.97 7.88
CA ARG A 224 -8.36 9.36 7.62
C ARG A 224 -7.17 9.82 8.48
N PHE A 225 -7.13 9.41 9.75
CA PHE A 225 -5.98 9.68 10.61
C PHE A 225 -4.69 9.02 10.11
N LEU A 226 -4.77 7.76 9.69
CA LEU A 226 -3.63 7.02 9.16
C LEU A 226 -3.20 7.53 7.79
N ALA A 227 -4.13 7.98 6.95
CA ALA A 227 -3.85 8.61 5.66
C ALA A 227 -3.07 9.92 5.84
N ALA A 228 -3.42 10.73 6.84
CA ALA A 228 -2.67 11.93 7.19
C ALA A 228 -1.22 11.61 7.59
N ILE A 229 -1.00 10.58 8.42
CA ILE A 229 0.36 10.10 8.74
C ILE A 229 1.07 9.64 7.47
N ASN A 230 0.41 8.84 6.63
CA ASN A 230 1.00 8.28 5.42
C ASN A 230 1.38 9.37 4.39
N GLY A 231 0.59 10.44 4.28
CA GLY A 231 0.89 11.62 3.48
C GLY A 231 2.12 12.38 3.99
N LEU A 232 2.15 12.73 5.28
CA LEU A 232 3.31 13.39 5.91
C LEU A 232 4.60 12.56 5.76
N MET A 233 4.49 11.25 5.96
CA MET A 233 5.61 10.33 5.74
C MET A 233 5.98 10.21 4.26
N GLY A 234 5.02 10.41 3.37
CA GLY A 234 5.21 10.45 1.92
C GLY A 234 6.11 11.58 1.49
N ASP A 235 5.77 12.79 1.90
CA ASP A 235 6.52 14.00 1.58
C ASP A 235 7.94 13.92 2.16
N LYS A 236 8.06 13.55 3.44
CA LYS A 236 9.37 13.41 4.08
C LYS A 236 10.25 12.34 3.44
N HIS A 237 9.65 11.23 2.97
CA HIS A 237 10.39 10.21 2.24
C HIS A 237 10.93 10.73 0.92
N ASP A 238 10.13 11.51 0.18
CA ASP A 238 10.55 12.09 -1.10
C ASP A 238 11.68 13.11 -0.89
N ASP A 239 11.66 13.89 0.19
CA ASP A 239 12.78 14.77 0.58
C ASP A 239 14.07 13.97 0.86
N MET A 240 13.98 12.89 1.66
CA MET A 240 15.13 12.04 1.97
C MET A 240 15.74 11.39 0.72
N VAL A 241 14.90 11.02 -0.25
CA VAL A 241 15.37 10.48 -1.54
C VAL A 241 16.02 11.58 -2.38
N ALA A 242 15.49 12.80 -2.38
CA ALA A 242 16.09 13.93 -3.09
C ALA A 242 17.47 14.28 -2.50
N ASP A 243 17.58 14.33 -1.16
CA ASP A 243 18.85 14.60 -0.47
C ASP A 243 19.94 13.56 -0.77
N ASP A 244 19.57 12.28 -0.80
CA ASP A 244 20.48 11.19 -1.16
C ASP A 244 20.94 11.30 -2.62
N MET A 245 20.02 11.63 -3.53
CA MET A 245 20.34 11.83 -4.95
C MET A 245 21.26 13.04 -5.19
N GLU A 246 21.16 14.08 -4.37
CA GLU A 246 22.02 15.26 -4.43
C GLU A 246 23.33 15.10 -3.64
N ASN A 247 23.57 13.92 -3.03
CA ASN A 247 24.67 13.67 -2.09
C ASN A 247 24.73 14.65 -0.92
N ARG A 248 23.60 15.31 -0.57
CA ARG A 248 23.51 16.21 0.60
C ARG A 248 23.53 15.40 1.89
N GLN A 249 22.75 14.32 1.91
CA GLN A 249 22.66 13.43 3.06
C GLN A 249 22.30 12.03 2.59
N SER A 250 23.02 11.02 3.08
CA SER A 250 22.73 9.63 2.73
C SER A 250 21.35 9.21 3.26
N TYR A 251 20.61 8.44 2.46
CA TYR A 251 19.30 7.89 2.85
C TYR A 251 19.35 7.06 4.14
N ASP A 252 20.47 6.36 4.38
CA ASP A 252 20.65 5.54 5.59
C ASP A 252 21.22 6.35 6.77
N ALA A 253 21.50 7.65 6.61
CA ALA A 253 21.90 8.51 7.71
C ALA A 253 20.74 8.71 8.71
N PRO A 254 20.95 8.54 10.03
CA PRO A 254 19.90 8.78 11.02
C PRO A 254 19.43 10.23 11.02
N VAL A 255 18.11 10.45 10.92
CA VAL A 255 17.47 11.77 10.99
C VAL A 255 16.42 11.79 12.08
N ALA A 256 16.28 12.92 12.77
CA ALA A 256 15.18 13.12 13.70
C ALA A 256 13.83 12.99 12.96
N LEU A 257 12.91 12.23 13.54
CA LEU A 257 11.55 12.17 13.03
C LEU A 257 10.88 13.53 13.24
N ASP A 258 10.16 14.00 12.22
CA ASP A 258 9.34 15.21 12.32
C ASP A 258 8.40 15.11 13.54
N SER A 259 8.24 16.22 14.27
CA SER A 259 7.49 16.23 15.51
C SER A 259 6.01 15.90 15.32
N ASP A 260 5.39 16.32 14.21
CA ASP A 260 3.98 16.01 13.93
C ASP A 260 3.81 14.52 13.61
N ILE A 261 4.69 13.97 12.76
CA ILE A 261 4.70 12.52 12.47
C ILE A 261 4.88 11.72 13.76
N ARG A 262 5.84 12.10 14.60
CA ARG A 262 6.12 11.43 15.88
C ARG A 262 4.90 11.46 16.80
N GLN A 263 4.30 12.63 17.02
CA GLN A 263 3.15 12.78 17.91
C GLN A 263 1.95 11.95 17.44
N ARG A 264 1.67 11.92 16.13
CA ARG A 264 0.58 11.12 15.57
C ARG A 264 0.83 9.62 15.70
N LEU A 265 2.07 9.17 15.51
CA LEU A 265 2.45 7.76 15.73
C LEU A 265 2.35 7.36 17.20
N GLU A 266 2.83 8.20 18.12
CA GLU A 266 2.72 7.97 19.56
C GLU A 266 1.25 7.91 20.01
N LEU A 267 0.41 8.82 19.48
CA LEU A 267 -1.03 8.79 19.70
C LEU A 267 -1.63 7.47 19.18
N LEU A 268 -1.31 7.06 17.95
CA LEU A 268 -1.77 5.78 17.39
C LEU A 268 -1.41 4.60 18.30
N ILE A 269 -0.16 4.51 18.73
CA ILE A 269 0.33 3.44 19.62
C ILE A 269 -0.44 3.45 20.94
N SER A 270 -0.69 4.64 21.52
CA SER A 270 -1.39 4.77 22.80
C SER A 270 -2.85 4.31 22.76
N ARG A 271 -3.49 4.36 21.58
CA ARG A 271 -4.89 3.98 21.37
C ARG A 271 -5.05 2.53 20.93
N PHE A 272 -3.97 1.84 20.59
CA PHE A 272 -3.98 0.45 20.14
C PHE A 272 -3.85 -0.51 21.33
N PRO A 273 -4.64 -1.59 21.41
CA PRO A 273 -4.51 -2.56 22.49
C PRO A 273 -3.33 -3.50 22.20
N LEU A 274 -2.21 -3.22 22.86
CA LEU A 274 -0.98 -4.01 22.84
C LEU A 274 -1.04 -5.18 23.82
#